data_AF-A0A358IYK4-F1
#
_entry.id   AF-A0A358IYK4-F1
#
_cell.length_a   1.000
_cell.length_b   1.000
_cell.length_c   1.000
_cell.angle_alpha   90.00
_cell.angle_beta   90.00
_cell.angle_gamma   90.00
#
_symmetry.space_group_name_H-M   'P 1'
#
loop_
_entity.id
_entity.type
_entity.pdbx_description
1 polymer ?
#
loop_
_entity_poly.entity_id
_entity_poly.type
_entity_poly.pdbx_seq_one_letter_code
_entity_poly.pdbx_strand_id
1 'polypeptide(L)'
;MPGLRTIAVTVAVNGGARMEDEARSGWSHLLEHLVFKGAGDMGAREIVERIEAEGGSINAATGYERTSFDIRALKGSLPLAMQVLSDLVFRPTLAPEEIEREKDVVAQEIAEAFDTPDDHVFEMAQTRAFVGQALGRPILGSIASLAPVEREMIGDWRRRLYSPDRMVVAVSGGVDEDELLPLAETWFGHQAATPTEALPAAVFVGGEARLARKIEQANLVFQLPTLGARDERLPALRPASAAFDGQEPILTFDEVIVIARDASARAGRVIGVAPELKHPSHFAALGLPMEDVFIAALERHGLTGAHAPILIQCFEVGTLERLAARIDSPLLQLMQAHGGPADRPGATYAEMATPHGLAAIARYAGYIGVQDLMVVPRDDAGRALEASALTDDAHAAGLKVVVWTFRAENVFLPAQYRVGDVSAAHGDFEGWLKAIYALGVDAVFSDFPAAAVNVR
;
A
#
# COMPACT_ATOMS: atom_id res chain seq x y z
N MET A 1 -22.55 -19.19 -4.14
CA MET A 1 -22.22 -20.03 -5.31
C MET A 1 -23.31 -21.10 -5.47
N PRO A 2 -24.08 -21.09 -6.57
CA PRO A 2 -25.16 -22.06 -6.77
C PRO A 2 -24.64 -23.51 -6.72
N GLY A 3 -25.29 -24.37 -5.93
CA GLY A 3 -24.99 -25.80 -5.86
C GLY A 3 -24.10 -26.28 -4.70
N LEU A 4 -23.45 -25.38 -3.95
CA LEU A 4 -22.67 -25.77 -2.76
C LEU A 4 -23.58 -26.20 -1.60
N ARG A 5 -23.15 -27.25 -0.88
CA ARG A 5 -23.88 -27.84 0.25
C ARG A 5 -23.20 -27.63 1.61
N THR A 6 -22.06 -26.94 1.61
CA THR A 6 -21.30 -26.57 2.80
C THR A 6 -21.26 -25.06 2.96
N ILE A 7 -20.99 -24.61 4.18
CA ILE A 7 -20.76 -23.22 4.55
C ILE A 7 -19.44 -23.10 5.29
N ALA A 8 -18.83 -21.92 5.19
CA ALA A 8 -17.76 -21.48 6.08
C ALA A 8 -18.20 -20.13 6.69
N VAL A 9 -18.21 -20.05 8.02
CA VAL A 9 -18.52 -18.87 8.81
C VAL A 9 -17.26 -18.49 9.57
N THR A 10 -16.81 -17.25 9.39
CA THR A 10 -15.65 -16.69 10.08
C THR A 10 -16.05 -15.43 10.80
N VAL A 11 -15.81 -15.35 12.11
CA VAL A 11 -15.80 -14.08 12.84
C VAL A 11 -14.36 -13.62 12.93
N ALA A 12 -14.02 -12.58 12.18
CA ALA A 12 -12.69 -11.97 12.19
C ALA A 12 -12.72 -10.69 13.00
N VAL A 13 -11.88 -10.63 14.03
CA VAL A 13 -11.63 -9.44 14.84
C VAL A 13 -10.38 -8.77 14.31
N ASN A 14 -10.45 -7.47 13.97
CA ASN A 14 -9.29 -6.63 13.74
C ASN A 14 -8.64 -6.29 15.08
N GLY A 15 -8.01 -7.30 15.69
CA GLY A 15 -7.29 -7.25 16.95
C GLY A 15 -6.55 -8.54 17.27
N GLY A 16 -5.40 -8.40 17.92
CA GLY A 16 -4.50 -9.50 18.31
C GLY A 16 -3.32 -8.99 19.14
N ALA A 17 -2.20 -9.71 19.11
CA ALA A 17 -1.04 -9.45 19.98
C ALA A 17 -0.46 -8.01 19.87
N ARG A 18 -0.60 -7.33 18.72
CA ARG A 18 -0.14 -5.94 18.54
C ARG A 18 -0.87 -4.95 19.46
N MET A 19 -2.05 -5.30 19.99
CA MET A 19 -2.82 -4.45 20.91
C MET A 19 -2.39 -4.57 22.36
N GLU A 20 -1.56 -5.55 22.66
CA GLU A 20 -1.07 -5.80 24.01
C GLU A 20 0.03 -4.80 24.35
N ASP A 21 0.03 -4.34 25.60
CA ASP A 21 1.22 -3.77 26.18
C ASP A 21 2.14 -4.90 26.68
N GLU A 22 3.30 -4.52 27.22
CA GLU A 22 4.28 -5.49 27.70
C GLU A 22 3.74 -6.37 28.85
N ALA A 23 2.94 -5.79 29.75
CA ALA A 23 2.35 -6.53 30.86
C ALA A 23 1.31 -7.56 30.41
N ARG A 24 0.66 -7.31 29.26
CA ARG A 24 -0.39 -8.16 28.68
C ARG A 24 0.07 -9.04 27.52
N SER A 25 1.38 -9.18 27.32
CA SER A 25 1.91 -10.02 26.23
C SER A 25 1.37 -11.45 26.35
N GLY A 26 0.74 -11.98 25.29
CA GLY A 26 0.15 -13.32 25.24
C GLY A 26 -1.32 -13.40 25.69
N TRP A 27 -1.92 -12.32 26.16
CA TRP A 27 -3.30 -12.35 26.67
C TRP A 27 -4.34 -12.62 25.59
N SER A 28 -4.12 -12.17 24.35
CA SER A 28 -5.03 -12.42 23.23
C SER A 28 -5.05 -13.89 22.84
N HIS A 29 -3.89 -14.54 22.84
CA HIS A 29 -3.76 -15.97 22.59
C HIS A 29 -4.40 -16.79 23.73
N LEU A 30 -4.10 -16.45 24.99
CA LEU A 30 -4.73 -17.09 26.14
C LEU A 30 -6.26 -16.93 26.12
N LEU A 31 -6.77 -15.75 25.75
CA LEU A 31 -8.21 -15.52 25.61
C LEU A 31 -8.83 -16.43 24.54
N GLU A 32 -8.16 -16.59 23.40
CA GLU A 32 -8.64 -17.46 22.32
C GLU A 32 -8.77 -18.92 22.78
N HIS A 33 -7.85 -19.43 23.60
CA HIS A 33 -8.01 -20.73 24.25
C HIS A 33 -9.20 -20.77 25.22
N LEU A 34 -9.34 -19.73 26.03
CA LEU A 34 -10.31 -19.67 27.11
C LEU A 34 -11.75 -19.64 26.63
N VAL A 35 -12.04 -19.06 25.45
CA VAL A 35 -13.41 -19.05 24.94
C VAL A 35 -13.93 -20.46 24.63
N PHE A 36 -13.05 -21.42 24.33
CA PHE A 36 -13.42 -22.82 24.12
C PHE A 36 -13.64 -23.61 25.42
N LYS A 37 -13.32 -23.05 26.59
CA LYS A 37 -13.52 -23.73 27.88
C LYS A 37 -14.96 -23.61 28.41
N GLY A 38 -15.80 -22.86 27.72
CA GLY A 38 -17.22 -22.72 27.99
C GLY A 38 -17.73 -21.39 27.44
N ALA A 39 -18.92 -21.39 26.85
CA ALA A 39 -19.50 -20.23 26.19
C ALA A 39 -21.02 -20.31 26.12
N GLY A 40 -21.70 -19.19 26.41
CA GLY A 40 -23.16 -19.17 26.54
C GLY A 40 -23.62 -20.16 27.62
N ASP A 41 -24.48 -21.10 27.22
CA ASP A 41 -24.97 -22.18 28.07
C ASP A 41 -24.22 -23.51 27.83
N MET A 42 -23.17 -23.50 27.00
CA MET A 42 -22.43 -24.69 26.57
C MET A 42 -21.12 -24.85 27.37
N GLY A 43 -20.88 -26.07 27.86
CA GLY A 43 -19.57 -26.45 28.39
C GLY A 43 -18.55 -26.72 27.28
N ALA A 44 -17.25 -26.78 27.63
CA ALA A 44 -16.16 -26.97 26.67
C ALA A 44 -16.38 -28.11 25.67
N ARG A 45 -16.76 -29.29 26.16
CA ARG A 45 -17.02 -30.47 25.33
C ARG A 45 -18.22 -30.27 24.39
N GLU A 46 -19.26 -29.60 24.89
CA GLU A 46 -20.50 -29.40 24.16
C GLU A 46 -20.33 -28.44 22.97
N ILE A 47 -19.46 -27.44 23.08
CA ILE A 47 -19.13 -26.51 21.98
C ILE A 47 -18.68 -27.31 20.75
N VAL A 48 -17.76 -28.26 20.93
CA VAL A 48 -17.23 -29.08 19.83
C VAL A 48 -18.26 -30.11 19.37
N GLU A 49 -18.88 -30.84 20.31
CA GLU A 49 -19.84 -31.92 19.99
C GLU A 49 -21.04 -31.41 19.18
N ARG A 50 -21.54 -30.20 19.44
CA ARG A 50 -22.66 -29.62 18.68
C ARG A 50 -22.29 -29.37 17.22
N ILE A 51 -21.08 -28.90 16.95
CA ILE A 51 -20.61 -28.64 15.59
C ILE A 51 -20.29 -29.94 14.86
N GLU A 52 -19.61 -30.87 15.52
CA GLU A 52 -19.26 -32.18 14.93
C GLU A 52 -20.49 -33.05 14.66
N ALA A 53 -21.54 -32.96 15.50
CA ALA A 53 -22.80 -33.67 15.29
C ALA A 53 -23.49 -33.29 13.97
N GLU A 54 -23.22 -32.11 13.45
CA GLU A 54 -23.70 -31.65 12.14
C GLU A 54 -22.68 -31.84 11.01
N GLY A 55 -21.61 -32.62 11.26
CA GLY A 55 -20.54 -32.90 10.32
C GLY A 55 -19.60 -31.72 10.08
N GLY A 56 -19.57 -30.76 11.01
CA GLY A 56 -18.73 -29.58 10.94
C GLY A 56 -17.40 -29.70 11.70
N SER A 57 -16.60 -28.66 11.59
CA SER A 57 -15.37 -28.45 12.35
C SER A 57 -15.30 -27.00 12.82
N ILE A 58 -14.74 -26.77 14.00
CA ILE A 58 -14.51 -25.44 14.57
C ILE A 58 -13.01 -25.23 14.82
N ASN A 59 -12.52 -24.02 14.61
CA ASN A 59 -11.15 -23.63 14.92
C ASN A 59 -11.07 -22.15 15.29
N ALA A 60 -9.94 -21.74 15.84
CA ALA A 60 -9.58 -20.34 15.99
C ALA A 60 -8.10 -20.12 15.70
N ALA A 61 -7.72 -18.86 15.52
CA ALA A 61 -6.33 -18.48 15.37
C ALA A 61 -6.12 -17.04 15.83
N THR A 62 -5.04 -16.83 16.60
CA THR A 62 -4.58 -15.51 17.01
C THR A 62 -3.32 -15.11 16.25
N GLY A 63 -3.34 -13.95 15.61
CA GLY A 63 -2.19 -13.32 14.98
C GLY A 63 -1.80 -11.99 15.64
N TYR A 64 -0.90 -11.24 15.01
CA TYR A 64 -0.53 -9.90 15.47
C TYR A 64 -1.70 -8.91 15.44
N GLU A 65 -2.48 -8.90 14.36
CA GLU A 65 -3.50 -7.88 14.13
C GLU A 65 -4.89 -8.46 13.88
N ARG A 66 -5.01 -9.79 13.89
CA ARG A 66 -6.28 -10.48 13.65
C ARG A 66 -6.41 -11.68 14.57
N THR A 67 -7.59 -11.84 15.15
CA THR A 67 -8.04 -13.07 15.78
C THR A 67 -9.25 -13.57 14.99
N SER A 68 -9.30 -14.84 14.61
CA SER A 68 -10.43 -15.42 13.90
C SER A 68 -11.01 -16.62 14.62
N PHE A 69 -12.32 -16.78 14.51
CA PHE A 69 -13.08 -17.95 14.94
C PHE A 69 -13.84 -18.48 13.74
N ASP A 70 -13.63 -19.75 13.42
CA ASP A 70 -14.00 -20.33 12.14
C ASP A 70 -14.83 -21.60 12.34
N ILE A 71 -15.99 -21.68 11.70
CA ILE A 71 -16.78 -22.91 11.60
C ILE A 71 -16.96 -23.27 10.12
N ARG A 72 -16.69 -24.53 9.79
CA ARG A 72 -17.08 -25.14 8.51
C ARG A 72 -18.11 -26.21 8.78
N ALA A 73 -19.24 -26.19 8.08
CA ALA A 73 -20.35 -27.10 8.33
C ALA A 73 -21.22 -27.32 7.09
N LEU A 74 -22.26 -28.14 7.21
CA LEU A 74 -23.28 -28.29 6.18
C LEU A 74 -24.18 -27.04 6.12
N LYS A 75 -24.81 -26.79 4.96
CA LYS A 75 -25.67 -25.61 4.74
C LYS A 75 -26.73 -25.39 5.85
N GLY A 76 -27.33 -26.46 6.36
CA GLY A 76 -28.38 -26.37 7.39
C GLY A 76 -27.90 -25.89 8.76
N SER A 77 -26.58 -25.85 8.98
CA SER A 77 -25.94 -25.53 10.25
C SER A 77 -25.71 -24.04 10.49
N LEU A 78 -26.12 -23.17 9.55
CA LEU A 78 -25.85 -21.73 9.64
C LEU A 78 -26.35 -21.11 10.95
N PRO A 79 -27.57 -21.39 11.45
CA PRO A 79 -28.04 -20.84 12.72
C PRO A 79 -27.17 -21.26 13.91
N LEU A 80 -26.78 -22.55 13.96
CA LEU A 80 -25.93 -23.09 15.03
C LEU A 80 -24.53 -22.48 14.98
N ALA A 81 -23.93 -22.39 13.79
CA ALA A 81 -22.61 -21.81 13.62
C ALA A 81 -22.56 -20.34 14.07
N MET A 82 -23.56 -19.55 13.68
CA MET A 82 -23.68 -18.14 14.07
C MET A 82 -23.84 -17.98 15.59
N GLN A 83 -24.67 -18.83 16.20
CA GLN A 83 -24.83 -18.87 17.66
C GLN A 83 -23.51 -19.19 18.37
N VAL A 84 -22.86 -20.30 18.00
CA VAL A 84 -21.65 -20.79 18.69
C VAL A 84 -20.54 -19.75 18.59
N LEU A 85 -20.30 -19.18 17.41
CA LEU A 85 -19.28 -18.14 17.24
C LEU A 85 -19.61 -16.86 18.02
N SER A 86 -20.89 -16.44 18.03
CA SER A 86 -21.32 -15.32 18.85
C SER A 86 -21.12 -15.62 20.34
N ASP A 87 -21.42 -16.82 20.82
CA ASP A 87 -21.25 -17.18 22.22
C ASP A 87 -19.79 -17.25 22.64
N LEU A 88 -18.90 -17.79 21.81
CA LEU A 88 -17.44 -17.79 22.05
C LEU A 88 -16.93 -16.36 22.24
N VAL A 89 -17.31 -15.47 21.32
CA VAL A 89 -16.87 -14.08 21.34
C VAL A 89 -17.57 -13.35 22.48
N PHE A 90 -18.91 -13.28 22.45
CA PHE A 90 -19.99 -12.82 23.34
C PHE A 90 -19.92 -13.12 24.84
N ARG A 91 -19.94 -14.40 25.15
CA ARG A 91 -20.38 -14.92 26.44
C ARG A 91 -19.47 -16.07 26.93
N PRO A 92 -18.13 -15.93 26.90
CA PRO A 92 -17.27 -16.97 27.44
C PRO A 92 -17.43 -17.08 28.96
N THR A 93 -17.38 -18.30 29.50
CA THR A 93 -17.57 -18.57 30.93
C THR A 93 -16.42 -18.01 31.78
N LEU A 94 -15.19 -18.14 31.28
CA LEU A 94 -13.94 -17.70 31.93
C LEU A 94 -13.83 -18.21 33.38
N ALA A 95 -14.00 -19.52 33.58
CA ALA A 95 -13.92 -20.14 34.90
C ALA A 95 -12.49 -20.02 35.49
N PRO A 96 -12.30 -19.58 36.75
CA PRO A 96 -10.97 -19.38 37.33
C PRO A 96 -10.06 -20.62 37.26
N GLU A 97 -10.62 -21.80 37.47
CA GLU A 97 -9.90 -23.07 37.39
C GLU A 97 -9.43 -23.42 35.98
N GLU A 98 -10.18 -23.02 34.94
CA GLU A 98 -9.77 -23.20 33.55
C GLU A 98 -8.71 -22.16 33.15
N ILE A 99 -8.76 -20.95 33.72
CA ILE A 99 -7.70 -19.94 33.54
C ILE A 99 -6.35 -20.45 34.03
N GLU A 100 -6.29 -21.02 35.24
CA GLU A 100 -5.03 -21.58 35.74
C GLU A 100 -4.53 -22.75 34.89
N ARG A 101 -5.43 -23.63 34.42
CA ARG A 101 -5.05 -24.74 33.54
C ARG A 101 -4.54 -24.26 32.18
N GLU A 102 -5.21 -23.30 31.57
CA GLU A 102 -4.81 -22.81 30.24
C GLU A 102 -3.51 -22.00 30.30
N LYS A 103 -3.17 -21.35 31.42
CA LYS A 103 -1.84 -20.77 31.62
C LYS A 103 -0.74 -21.85 31.51
N ASP A 104 -0.96 -23.02 32.11
CA ASP A 104 0.00 -24.12 32.05
C ASP A 104 0.10 -24.72 30.64
N VAL A 105 -1.02 -24.84 29.92
CA VAL A 105 -1.05 -25.30 28.52
C VAL A 105 -0.27 -24.33 27.62
N VAL A 106 -0.57 -23.03 27.68
CA VAL A 106 0.15 -22.02 26.88
C VAL A 106 1.63 -21.97 27.25
N ALA A 107 2.00 -22.19 28.51
CA ALA A 107 3.41 -22.28 28.91
C ALA A 107 4.13 -23.48 28.26
N GLN A 108 3.44 -24.60 28.04
CA GLN A 108 3.98 -25.75 27.29
C GLN A 108 4.11 -25.42 25.80
N GLU A 109 3.14 -24.72 25.22
CA GLU A 109 3.20 -24.29 23.81
C GLU A 109 4.35 -23.32 23.55
N ILE A 110 4.64 -22.39 24.48
CA ILE A 110 5.83 -21.53 24.41
C ILE A 110 7.11 -22.37 24.34
N ALA A 111 7.20 -23.44 25.14
CA ALA A 111 8.35 -24.33 25.13
C ALA A 111 8.44 -25.14 23.83
N GLU A 112 7.32 -25.67 23.34
CA GLU A 112 7.23 -26.42 22.08
C GLU A 112 7.61 -25.55 20.88
N ALA A 113 7.11 -24.32 20.82
CA ALA A 113 7.48 -23.34 19.79
C ALA A 113 8.97 -23.03 19.83
N PHE A 114 9.56 -22.88 21.03
CA PHE A 114 11.01 -22.69 21.16
C PHE A 114 11.82 -23.90 20.70
N ASP A 115 11.30 -25.12 20.88
CA ASP A 115 11.94 -26.37 20.48
C ASP A 115 11.77 -26.70 18.98
N THR A 116 10.95 -25.93 18.26
CA THR A 116 10.70 -26.03 16.81
C THR A 116 11.50 -24.96 16.05
N PRO A 117 12.75 -25.23 15.62
CA PRO A 117 13.69 -24.18 15.24
C PRO A 117 13.39 -23.51 13.89
N ASP A 118 12.63 -24.17 13.03
CA ASP A 118 12.15 -23.70 11.73
C ASP A 118 10.96 -22.73 11.86
N ASP A 119 10.20 -22.81 12.95
CA ASP A 119 9.19 -21.81 13.31
C ASP A 119 9.80 -20.69 14.17
N HIS A 120 10.62 -21.02 15.17
CA HIS A 120 11.20 -20.06 16.10
C HIS A 120 12.06 -18.98 15.40
N VAL A 121 12.68 -19.31 14.26
CA VAL A 121 13.47 -18.34 13.48
C VAL A 121 12.62 -17.15 12.97
N PHE A 122 11.32 -17.35 12.70
CA PHE A 122 10.43 -16.27 12.29
C PHE A 122 10.10 -15.34 13.46
N GLU A 123 9.88 -15.89 14.65
CA GLU A 123 9.71 -15.09 15.87
C GLU A 123 10.96 -14.24 16.15
N MET A 124 12.15 -14.86 16.08
CA MET A 124 13.42 -14.13 16.25
C MET A 124 13.56 -12.97 15.26
N ALA A 125 13.20 -13.19 13.99
CA ALA A 125 13.25 -12.16 12.95
C ALA A 125 12.26 -11.02 13.25
N GLN A 126 11.01 -11.36 13.58
CA GLN A 126 9.93 -10.41 13.89
C GLN A 126 10.24 -9.56 15.14
N THR A 127 10.69 -10.20 16.22
CA THR A 127 11.10 -9.52 17.46
C THR A 127 12.26 -8.58 17.22
N ARG A 128 13.24 -8.99 16.40
CA ARG A 128 14.38 -8.12 16.08
C ARG A 128 13.96 -6.96 15.16
N ALA A 129 13.12 -7.22 14.16
CA ALA A 129 12.64 -6.24 13.20
C ALA A 129 11.91 -5.07 13.89
N PHE A 130 11.16 -5.35 14.96
CA PHE A 130 10.33 -4.38 15.69
C PHE A 130 10.71 -4.29 17.17
N VAL A 131 12.00 -4.36 17.48
CA VAL A 131 12.51 -4.32 18.86
C VAL A 131 11.90 -3.15 19.66
N GLY A 132 11.41 -3.47 20.86
CA GLY A 132 10.78 -2.50 21.77
C GLY A 132 9.35 -2.08 21.40
N GLN A 133 8.76 -2.61 20.33
CA GLN A 133 7.41 -2.29 19.87
C GLN A 133 6.45 -3.47 20.05
N ALA A 134 5.15 -3.20 20.11
CA ALA A 134 4.12 -4.24 20.25
C ALA A 134 4.17 -5.30 19.14
N LEU A 135 4.44 -4.87 17.90
CA LEU A 135 4.54 -5.77 16.75
C LEU A 135 5.75 -6.73 16.82
N GLY A 136 6.73 -6.47 17.69
CA GLY A 136 7.87 -7.35 17.93
C GLY A 136 7.67 -8.32 19.10
N ARG A 137 6.55 -8.25 19.83
CA ARG A 137 6.29 -9.13 20.97
C ARG A 137 5.80 -10.51 20.49
N PRO A 138 6.21 -11.63 21.12
CA PRO A 138 5.69 -12.95 20.76
C PRO A 138 4.17 -13.03 20.94
N ILE A 139 3.46 -13.69 20.01
CA ILE A 139 2.00 -13.89 20.10
C ILE A 139 1.64 -14.71 21.34
N LEU A 140 2.45 -15.72 21.67
CA LEU A 140 2.28 -16.55 22.87
C LEU A 140 2.62 -15.80 24.17
N GLY A 141 3.31 -14.65 24.07
CA GLY A 141 3.75 -13.87 25.21
C GLY A 141 4.86 -14.52 26.02
N SER A 142 4.74 -14.46 27.35
CA SER A 142 5.72 -15.00 28.29
C SER A 142 5.06 -15.56 29.54
N ILE A 143 5.72 -16.51 30.20
CA ILE A 143 5.24 -17.04 31.49
C ILE A 143 5.02 -15.91 32.52
N ALA A 144 5.88 -14.89 32.51
CA ALA A 144 5.79 -13.76 33.42
C ALA A 144 4.55 -12.88 33.19
N SER A 145 4.15 -12.66 31.94
CA SER A 145 2.97 -11.87 31.59
C SER A 145 1.66 -12.66 31.72
N LEU A 146 1.70 -13.99 31.63
CA LEU A 146 0.53 -14.86 31.82
C LEU A 146 0.23 -15.14 33.30
N ALA A 147 1.25 -15.21 34.16
CA ALA A 147 1.08 -15.52 35.58
C ALA A 147 0.01 -14.67 36.32
N PRO A 148 -0.04 -13.33 36.18
CA PRO A 148 -0.99 -12.50 36.94
C PRO A 148 -2.42 -12.47 36.38
N VAL A 149 -2.72 -13.19 35.28
CA VAL A 149 -4.05 -13.12 34.64
C VAL A 149 -5.13 -13.63 35.59
N GLU A 150 -6.15 -12.82 35.83
CA GLU A 150 -7.34 -13.19 36.60
C GLU A 150 -8.61 -13.02 35.75
N ARG A 151 -9.71 -13.64 36.20
CA ARG A 151 -11.00 -13.64 35.48
C ARG A 151 -11.49 -12.25 35.10
N GLU A 152 -11.44 -11.29 36.03
CA GLU A 152 -11.89 -9.92 35.77
C GLU A 152 -11.01 -9.25 34.70
N MET A 153 -9.69 -9.39 34.83
CA MET A 153 -8.72 -8.80 33.91
C MET A 153 -8.87 -9.34 32.48
N ILE A 154 -9.02 -10.65 32.32
CA ILE A 154 -9.17 -11.28 31.00
C ILE A 154 -10.56 -10.98 30.40
N GLY A 155 -11.60 -10.85 31.24
CA GLY A 155 -12.93 -10.39 30.82
C GLY A 155 -12.92 -8.94 30.31
N ASP A 156 -12.18 -8.06 30.97
CA ASP A 156 -11.95 -6.68 30.53
C ASP A 156 -11.17 -6.62 29.22
N TRP A 157 -10.12 -7.44 29.11
CA TRP A 157 -9.36 -7.55 27.88
C TRP A 157 -10.24 -8.01 26.72
N ARG A 158 -11.05 -9.04 26.94
CA ARG A 158 -12.02 -9.54 25.97
C ARG A 158 -13.00 -8.47 25.51
N ARG A 159 -13.55 -7.64 26.40
CA ARG A 159 -14.47 -6.54 26.01
C ARG A 159 -13.80 -5.52 25.10
N ARG A 160 -12.51 -5.23 25.30
CA ARG A 160 -11.75 -4.29 24.47
C ARG A 160 -11.30 -4.90 23.15
N LEU A 161 -10.76 -6.11 23.18
CA LEU A 161 -10.22 -6.80 22.01
C LEU A 161 -11.36 -7.23 21.08
N TYR A 162 -12.38 -7.88 21.62
CA TYR A 162 -13.52 -8.40 20.88
C TYR A 162 -14.67 -7.37 20.91
N SER A 163 -14.38 -6.16 20.43
CA SER A 163 -15.37 -5.11 20.24
C SER A 163 -16.04 -5.19 18.85
N PRO A 164 -17.38 -5.04 18.74
CA PRO A 164 -18.12 -5.21 17.48
C PRO A 164 -17.74 -4.22 16.37
N ASP A 165 -17.29 -3.01 16.68
CA ASP A 165 -16.84 -2.00 15.69
C ASP A 165 -15.54 -2.41 14.94
N ARG A 166 -14.92 -3.50 15.37
CA ARG A 166 -13.69 -4.07 14.79
C ARG A 166 -13.91 -5.48 14.25
N MET A 167 -15.15 -5.94 14.20
CA MET A 167 -15.48 -7.29 13.78
C MET A 167 -16.09 -7.34 12.38
N VAL A 168 -15.74 -8.40 11.67
CA VAL A 168 -16.39 -8.78 10.42
C VAL A 168 -16.87 -10.22 10.56
N VAL A 169 -18.16 -10.44 10.30
CA VAL A 169 -18.70 -11.78 10.10
C VAL A 169 -18.70 -12.06 8.60
N ALA A 170 -17.86 -13.00 8.17
CA ALA A 170 -17.75 -13.41 6.77
C ALA A 170 -18.36 -14.80 6.60
N VAL A 171 -19.29 -14.94 5.65
CA VAL A 171 -19.92 -16.22 5.33
C VAL A 171 -19.75 -16.51 3.85
N SER A 172 -19.33 -17.73 3.53
CA SER A 172 -19.19 -18.20 2.14
C SER A 172 -19.71 -19.63 1.99
N GLY A 173 -20.12 -19.99 0.77
CA GLY A 173 -20.63 -21.33 0.45
C GLY A 173 -22.11 -21.34 0.05
N GLY A 174 -22.84 -22.33 0.53
CA GLY A 174 -24.27 -22.54 0.29
C GLY A 174 -25.19 -21.66 1.14
N VAL A 175 -24.87 -20.38 1.31
CA VAL A 175 -25.62 -19.44 2.15
C VAL A 175 -26.75 -18.74 1.37
N ASP A 176 -27.85 -18.45 2.06
CA ASP A 176 -28.92 -17.56 1.60
C ASP A 176 -28.80 -16.22 2.35
N GLU A 177 -28.81 -15.11 1.62
CA GLU A 177 -28.66 -13.77 2.20
C GLU A 177 -29.86 -13.39 3.08
N ASP A 178 -31.06 -13.81 2.69
CA ASP A 178 -32.30 -13.52 3.42
C ASP A 178 -32.38 -14.27 4.77
N GLU A 179 -31.61 -15.34 4.93
CA GLU A 179 -31.43 -16.07 6.20
C GLU A 179 -30.26 -15.50 7.02
N LEU A 180 -29.15 -15.14 6.35
CA LEU A 180 -27.93 -14.69 6.99
C LEU A 180 -28.12 -13.37 7.75
N LEU A 181 -28.75 -12.36 7.12
CA LEU A 181 -28.85 -11.01 7.70
C LEU A 181 -29.64 -11.01 9.02
N PRO A 182 -30.82 -11.67 9.15
CA PRO A 182 -31.51 -11.79 10.43
C PRO A 182 -30.71 -12.52 11.50
N LEU A 183 -29.94 -13.55 11.14
CA LEU A 183 -29.08 -14.27 12.08
C LEU A 183 -27.92 -13.38 12.57
N ALA A 184 -27.30 -12.61 11.68
CA ALA A 184 -26.27 -11.65 12.03
C ALA A 184 -26.81 -10.59 13.00
N GLU A 185 -27.98 -10.03 12.73
CA GLU A 185 -28.62 -9.06 13.64
C GLU A 185 -28.91 -9.68 15.01
N THR A 186 -29.49 -10.88 15.04
CA THR A 186 -29.84 -11.60 16.27
C THR A 186 -28.61 -11.86 17.15
N TRP A 187 -27.53 -12.34 16.55
CA TRP A 187 -26.36 -12.82 17.28
C TRP A 187 -25.28 -11.77 17.50
N PHE A 188 -25.21 -10.72 16.66
CA PHE A 188 -24.14 -9.71 16.70
C PHE A 188 -24.66 -8.27 16.81
N GLY A 189 -25.91 -7.98 16.45
CA GLY A 189 -26.45 -6.62 16.29
C GLY A 189 -26.65 -5.84 17.59
N HIS A 190 -26.79 -6.52 18.73
CA HIS A 190 -27.09 -5.88 20.03
C HIS A 190 -25.86 -5.60 20.91
N GLN A 191 -24.65 -5.76 20.37
CA GLN A 191 -23.41 -5.59 21.13
C GLN A 191 -22.97 -4.13 21.17
N ALA A 192 -22.54 -3.67 22.35
CA ALA A 192 -22.01 -2.32 22.51
C ALA A 192 -20.51 -2.28 22.20
N ALA A 193 -20.10 -1.35 21.33
CA ALA A 193 -18.69 -1.12 21.04
C ALA A 193 -17.95 -0.54 22.25
N THR A 194 -16.71 -1.01 22.45
CA THR A 194 -15.76 -0.44 23.41
C THR A 194 -14.68 0.31 22.62
N PRO A 195 -14.65 1.66 22.68
CA PRO A 195 -13.64 2.45 21.99
C PRO A 195 -12.22 2.03 22.40
N THR A 196 -11.32 1.96 21.43
CA THR A 196 -9.89 1.69 21.65
C THR A 196 -9.07 2.81 21.04
N GLU A 197 -7.94 3.14 21.67
CA GLU A 197 -7.00 4.12 21.13
C GLU A 197 -6.34 3.61 19.85
N ALA A 198 -6.03 4.53 18.94
CA ALA A 198 -5.26 4.21 17.75
C ALA A 198 -3.86 3.72 18.15
N LEU A 199 -3.43 2.58 17.60
CA LEU A 199 -2.08 2.08 17.83
C LEU A 199 -1.06 2.95 17.07
N PRO A 200 0.13 3.19 17.65
CA PRO A 200 1.19 3.84 16.92
C PRO A 200 1.61 3.02 15.69
N ALA A 201 2.06 3.73 14.65
CA ALA A 201 2.65 3.11 13.48
C ALA A 201 3.91 2.33 13.86
N ALA A 202 4.04 1.11 13.35
CA ALA A 202 5.23 0.30 13.57
C ALA A 202 6.39 0.81 12.71
N VAL A 203 7.59 0.83 13.30
CA VAL A 203 8.82 1.24 12.64
C VAL A 203 9.70 0.00 12.49
N PHE A 204 10.05 -0.35 11.26
CA PHE A 204 11.03 -1.40 11.01
C PHE A 204 12.41 -0.89 11.43
N VAL A 205 12.97 -1.44 12.51
CA VAL A 205 14.30 -1.12 13.03
C VAL A 205 15.36 -2.02 12.37
N GLY A 206 15.01 -3.28 12.14
CA GLY A 206 15.91 -4.28 11.58
C GLY A 206 17.04 -4.71 12.54
N GLY A 207 18.05 -5.36 11.96
CA GLY A 207 19.21 -5.88 12.67
C GLY A 207 19.30 -7.40 12.59
N GLU A 208 20.06 -7.98 13.50
CA GLU A 208 20.43 -9.38 13.45
C GLU A 208 20.16 -10.09 14.78
N ALA A 209 19.60 -11.30 14.69
CA ALA A 209 19.44 -12.22 15.81
C ALA A 209 20.04 -13.57 15.44
N ARG A 210 20.79 -14.19 16.36
CA ARG A 210 21.43 -15.49 16.16
C ARG A 210 21.23 -16.36 17.39
N LEU A 211 20.94 -17.63 17.18
CA LEU A 211 20.86 -18.63 18.23
C LEU A 211 21.62 -19.88 17.81
N ALA A 212 22.70 -20.20 18.52
CA ALA A 212 23.45 -21.43 18.31
C ALA A 212 22.88 -22.55 19.19
N ARG A 213 22.50 -23.67 18.59
CA ARG A 213 21.97 -24.86 19.27
C ARG A 213 22.33 -26.13 18.48
N LYS A 214 22.23 -27.30 19.12
CA LYS A 214 22.56 -28.59 18.51
C LYS A 214 21.39 -29.07 17.63
N ILE A 215 21.44 -28.75 16.34
CA ILE A 215 20.45 -29.11 15.32
C ILE A 215 21.17 -29.50 14.01
N GLU A 216 20.50 -30.26 13.14
CA GLU A 216 21.09 -30.79 11.89
C GLU A 216 21.13 -29.75 10.75
N GLN A 217 20.25 -28.75 10.77
CA GLN A 217 20.11 -27.75 9.71
C GLN A 217 20.19 -26.33 10.28
N ALA A 218 20.67 -25.39 9.47
CA ALA A 218 20.62 -23.96 9.78
C ALA A 218 19.36 -23.34 9.17
N ASN A 219 18.50 -22.77 10.02
CA ASN A 219 17.31 -22.03 9.58
C ASN A 219 17.65 -20.53 9.48
N LEU A 220 17.36 -19.92 8.34
CA LEU A 220 17.71 -18.54 8.03
C LEU A 220 16.47 -17.80 7.50
N VAL A 221 16.20 -16.61 8.06
CA VAL A 221 15.15 -15.70 7.60
C VAL A 221 15.77 -14.34 7.29
N PHE A 222 15.45 -13.80 6.11
CA PHE A 222 15.77 -12.43 5.73
C PHE A 222 14.46 -11.66 5.60
N GLN A 223 14.33 -10.57 6.36
CA GLN A 223 13.16 -9.70 6.33
C GLN A 223 13.60 -8.29 5.94
N LEU A 224 12.92 -7.71 4.97
CA LEU A 224 13.15 -6.35 4.49
C LEU A 224 11.83 -5.58 4.58
N PRO A 225 11.85 -4.29 4.95
CA PRO A 225 10.65 -3.47 4.91
C PRO A 225 10.24 -3.27 3.45
N THR A 226 8.94 -3.39 3.18
CA THR A 226 8.39 -2.97 1.89
C THR A 226 8.30 -1.45 1.85
N LEU A 227 8.55 -0.87 0.69
CA LEU A 227 8.28 0.55 0.48
C LEU A 227 6.77 0.74 0.29
N GLY A 228 6.17 1.61 1.11
CA GLY A 228 4.80 2.07 0.91
C GLY A 228 4.79 3.43 0.24
N ALA A 229 3.78 3.72 -0.57
CA ALA A 229 3.48 5.08 -0.99
C ALA A 229 3.13 5.87 0.28
N ARG A 230 4.09 6.66 0.77
CA ARG A 230 3.92 7.54 1.91
C ARG A 230 3.99 8.98 1.44
N ASP A 231 3.36 9.85 2.20
CA ASP A 231 3.55 11.28 2.17
C ASP A 231 3.12 11.94 0.84
N GLU A 232 1.81 12.14 0.66
CA GLU A 232 1.30 13.13 -0.29
C GLU A 232 2.09 14.43 -0.12
N ARG A 233 2.76 14.87 -1.19
CA ARG A 233 3.70 16.00 -1.16
C ARG A 233 3.00 17.34 -0.90
N LEU A 234 1.69 17.41 -1.12
CA LEU A 234 0.87 18.60 -0.96
C LEU A 234 -0.33 18.33 -0.04
N PRO A 235 -0.14 17.84 1.20
CA PRO A 235 -1.24 17.28 1.99
C PRO A 235 -2.23 18.36 2.44
N ALA A 236 -1.75 19.60 2.64
CA ALA A 236 -2.60 20.75 2.95
C ALA A 236 -3.47 21.20 1.75
N LEU A 237 -3.04 20.94 0.51
CA LEU A 237 -3.81 21.23 -0.70
C LEU A 237 -4.69 20.04 -1.09
N ARG A 238 -4.26 18.81 -0.82
CA ARG A 238 -4.88 17.55 -1.25
C ARG A 238 -5.15 16.59 -0.08
N PRO A 239 -5.97 16.96 0.91
CA PRO A 239 -6.24 16.10 2.07
C PRO A 239 -6.89 14.76 1.70
N ALA A 240 -7.67 14.71 0.61
CA ALA A 240 -8.25 13.47 0.10
C ALA A 240 -7.20 12.52 -0.49
N SER A 241 -6.12 13.04 -1.08
CA SER A 241 -4.99 12.22 -1.56
C SER A 241 -4.16 11.72 -0.38
N ALA A 242 -3.86 12.60 0.57
CA ALA A 242 -3.14 12.26 1.81
C ALA A 242 -3.85 11.19 2.66
N ALA A 243 -5.18 11.06 2.53
CA ALA A 243 -5.93 10.00 3.20
C ALA A 243 -5.48 8.59 2.77
N PHE A 244 -4.86 8.43 1.60
CA PHE A 244 -4.32 7.16 1.09
C PHE A 244 -2.86 6.89 1.51
N ASP A 245 -2.22 7.80 2.26
CA ASP A 245 -0.83 7.62 2.69
C ASP A 245 -0.68 6.32 3.49
N GLY A 246 0.30 5.50 3.09
CA GLY A 246 0.61 4.23 3.73
C GLY A 246 -0.36 3.09 3.45
N GLN A 247 -1.37 3.29 2.59
CA GLN A 247 -2.33 2.23 2.24
C GLN A 247 -1.81 1.31 1.13
N GLU A 248 -1.09 1.85 0.15
CA GLU A 248 -0.66 1.13 -1.06
C GLU A 248 0.87 0.98 -1.14
N PRO A 249 1.38 -0.10 -1.74
CA PRO A 249 2.81 -0.25 -2.01
C PRO A 249 3.28 0.73 -3.09
N ILE A 250 4.60 0.92 -3.20
CA ILE A 250 5.17 1.61 -4.37
C ILE A 250 5.10 0.67 -5.57
N LEU A 251 4.39 1.09 -6.63
CA LEU A 251 4.34 0.35 -7.89
C LEU A 251 5.74 0.24 -8.52
N THR A 252 6.10 -0.98 -8.90
CA THR A 252 7.27 -1.26 -9.72
C THR A 252 7.03 -0.86 -11.17
N PHE A 253 8.11 -0.64 -11.93
CA PHE A 253 8.00 -0.34 -13.36
C PHE A 253 7.32 -1.47 -14.15
N ASP A 254 7.58 -2.73 -13.77
CA ASP A 254 6.97 -3.91 -14.39
C ASP A 254 5.43 -3.90 -14.20
N GLU A 255 4.94 -3.57 -13.00
CA GLU A 255 3.51 -3.45 -12.71
C GLU A 255 2.85 -2.31 -13.47
N VAL A 256 3.50 -1.15 -13.58
CA VAL A 256 3.00 -0.01 -14.37
C VAL A 256 2.81 -0.39 -15.85
N ILE A 257 3.74 -1.17 -16.42
CA ILE A 257 3.61 -1.67 -17.80
C ILE A 257 2.41 -2.60 -17.94
N VAL A 258 2.21 -3.52 -16.98
CA VAL A 258 1.04 -4.43 -16.99
C VAL A 258 -0.26 -3.64 -16.92
N ILE A 259 -0.35 -2.67 -16.01
CA ILE A 259 -1.52 -1.78 -15.88
C ILE A 259 -1.82 -1.06 -17.20
N ALA A 260 -0.79 -0.52 -17.87
CA ALA A 260 -0.96 0.18 -19.14
C ALA A 260 -1.42 -0.76 -20.28
N ARG A 261 -0.92 -2.00 -20.33
CA ARG A 261 -1.34 -3.01 -21.31
C ARG A 261 -2.79 -3.43 -21.10
N ASP A 262 -3.17 -3.73 -19.87
CA ASP A 262 -4.55 -4.12 -19.54
C ASP A 262 -5.52 -2.98 -19.81
N ALA A 263 -5.13 -1.74 -19.47
CA ALA A 263 -5.91 -0.56 -19.81
C ALA A 263 -6.02 -0.36 -21.33
N SER A 264 -4.96 -0.65 -22.09
CA SER A 264 -4.99 -0.58 -23.56
C SER A 264 -5.98 -1.58 -24.15
N ALA A 265 -5.95 -2.82 -23.65
CA ALA A 265 -6.87 -3.89 -24.08
C ALA A 265 -8.33 -3.52 -23.79
N ARG A 266 -8.62 -2.97 -22.59
CA ARG A 266 -9.97 -2.51 -22.23
C ARG A 266 -10.43 -1.32 -23.05
N ALA A 267 -9.54 -0.37 -23.34
CA ALA A 267 -9.90 0.87 -24.01
C ALA A 267 -9.88 0.78 -25.55
N GLY A 268 -9.37 -0.31 -26.13
CA GLY A 268 -9.23 -0.47 -27.58
C GLY A 268 -8.25 0.52 -28.23
N ARG A 269 -7.37 1.15 -27.43
CA ARG A 269 -6.33 2.09 -27.90
C ARG A 269 -5.05 1.85 -27.12
N VAL A 270 -3.91 2.17 -27.73
CA VAL A 270 -2.61 2.07 -27.07
C VAL A 270 -2.50 3.14 -25.98
N ILE A 271 -2.17 2.70 -24.76
CA ILE A 271 -1.78 3.54 -23.63
C ILE A 271 -0.30 3.25 -23.37
N GLY A 272 0.53 4.28 -23.52
CA GLY A 272 1.97 4.20 -23.25
C GLY A 272 2.33 4.60 -21.84
N VAL A 273 3.60 4.38 -21.48
CA VAL A 273 4.18 4.77 -20.19
C VAL A 273 5.28 5.83 -20.38
N ALA A 274 5.39 6.79 -19.47
CA ALA A 274 6.40 7.84 -19.55
C ALA A 274 7.30 7.85 -18.30
N PRO A 275 8.22 6.88 -18.14
CA PRO A 275 9.07 6.79 -16.95
C PRO A 275 10.14 7.89 -16.93
N GLU A 276 10.36 8.48 -15.75
CA GLU A 276 11.46 9.42 -15.51
C GLU A 276 12.59 8.75 -14.72
N LEU A 277 13.82 8.81 -15.22
CA LEU A 277 15.00 8.44 -14.45
C LEU A 277 15.45 9.65 -13.61
N LYS A 278 15.23 9.61 -12.30
CA LYS A 278 15.60 10.68 -11.37
C LYS A 278 17.02 10.49 -10.84
N HIS A 279 17.88 11.47 -11.11
CA HIS A 279 19.28 11.54 -10.63
C HIS A 279 20.17 10.30 -10.91
N PRO A 280 20.24 9.78 -12.15
CA PRO A 280 21.11 8.65 -12.49
C PRO A 280 22.56 8.80 -12.03
N SER A 281 23.15 9.99 -12.20
CA SER A 281 24.52 10.28 -11.76
C SER A 281 24.76 10.05 -10.27
N HIS A 282 23.77 10.37 -9.43
CA HIS A 282 23.83 10.13 -7.99
C HIS A 282 23.87 8.64 -7.67
N PHE A 283 22.96 7.85 -8.25
CA PHE A 283 22.90 6.41 -8.01
C PHE A 283 24.11 5.68 -8.57
N ALA A 284 24.63 6.11 -9.73
CA ALA A 284 25.88 5.59 -10.27
C ALA A 284 27.06 5.82 -9.29
N ALA A 285 27.14 6.98 -8.63
CA ALA A 285 28.17 7.26 -7.63
C ALA A 285 28.07 6.35 -6.38
N LEU A 286 26.88 5.81 -6.10
CA LEU A 286 26.64 4.82 -5.04
C LEU A 286 26.91 3.37 -5.49
N GLY A 287 27.39 3.15 -6.72
CA GLY A 287 27.57 1.82 -7.29
C GLY A 287 26.27 1.16 -7.76
N LEU A 288 25.22 1.95 -8.00
CA LEU A 288 23.88 1.51 -8.41
C LEU A 288 23.50 2.14 -9.77
N PRO A 289 24.21 1.85 -10.88
CA PRO A 289 23.88 2.42 -12.18
C PRO A 289 22.48 1.98 -12.64
N MET A 290 21.61 2.96 -12.92
CA MET A 290 20.19 2.69 -13.21
C MET A 290 19.99 2.18 -14.64
N GLU A 291 20.82 2.61 -15.58
CA GLU A 291 20.61 2.39 -17.02
C GLU A 291 20.62 0.90 -17.39
N ASP A 292 21.50 0.11 -16.80
CA ASP A 292 21.59 -1.33 -17.10
C ASP A 292 20.36 -2.09 -16.62
N VAL A 293 19.92 -1.81 -15.38
CA VAL A 293 18.72 -2.42 -14.81
C VAL A 293 17.48 -1.98 -15.58
N PHE A 294 17.42 -0.70 -15.98
CA PHE A 294 16.30 -0.16 -16.72
C PHE A 294 16.21 -0.73 -18.14
N ILE A 295 17.32 -0.81 -18.88
CA ILE A 295 17.34 -1.42 -20.22
C ILE A 295 16.92 -2.89 -20.14
N ALA A 296 17.43 -3.65 -19.17
CA ALA A 296 17.01 -5.03 -18.97
C ALA A 296 15.50 -5.15 -18.73
N ALA A 297 14.87 -4.17 -18.04
CA ALA A 297 13.42 -4.13 -17.90
C ALA A 297 12.71 -3.80 -19.22
N LEU A 298 13.21 -2.85 -20.00
CA LEU A 298 12.68 -2.54 -21.33
C LEU A 298 12.73 -3.75 -22.27
N GLU A 299 13.84 -4.49 -22.27
CA GLU A 299 14.03 -5.70 -23.09
C GLU A 299 13.02 -6.78 -22.72
N ARG A 300 12.81 -7.06 -21.42
CA ARG A 300 11.79 -8.02 -20.95
C ARG A 300 10.39 -7.69 -21.47
N HIS A 301 10.09 -6.40 -21.67
CA HIS A 301 8.80 -5.93 -22.13
C HIS A 301 8.75 -5.57 -23.62
N GLY A 302 9.83 -5.76 -24.39
CA GLY A 302 9.87 -5.39 -25.81
C GLY A 302 9.68 -3.89 -26.05
N LEU A 303 10.18 -3.04 -25.14
CA LEU A 303 10.00 -1.58 -25.17
C LEU A 303 11.24 -0.82 -25.68
N THR A 304 12.21 -1.50 -26.30
CA THR A 304 13.48 -0.91 -26.78
C THR A 304 13.41 -0.30 -28.19
N GLY A 305 12.30 -0.46 -28.91
CA GLY A 305 12.17 -0.01 -30.30
C GLY A 305 11.63 1.41 -30.48
N ALA A 306 11.90 2.03 -31.63
CA ALA A 306 11.49 3.41 -31.98
C ALA A 306 9.98 3.71 -31.95
N HIS A 307 9.15 2.68 -32.02
CA HIS A 307 7.68 2.80 -31.97
C HIS A 307 7.09 2.17 -30.70
N ALA A 308 7.93 1.81 -29.72
CA ALA A 308 7.45 1.33 -28.44
C ALA A 308 6.56 2.40 -27.79
N PRO A 309 5.45 2.01 -27.12
CA PRO A 309 4.56 2.93 -26.45
C PRO A 309 5.18 3.40 -25.11
N ILE A 310 6.33 4.04 -25.19
CA ILE A 310 7.11 4.55 -24.08
C ILE A 310 7.72 5.91 -24.43
N LEU A 311 7.85 6.79 -23.44
CA LEU A 311 8.60 8.03 -23.55
C LEU A 311 9.51 8.18 -22.34
N ILE A 312 10.80 7.89 -22.52
CA ILE A 312 11.77 7.86 -21.42
C ILE A 312 12.28 9.26 -21.16
N GLN A 313 12.18 9.72 -19.92
CA GLN A 313 12.45 11.09 -19.52
C GLN A 313 13.68 11.17 -18.61
N CYS A 314 14.52 12.18 -18.79
CA CYS A 314 15.58 12.50 -17.83
C CYS A 314 16.00 13.97 -17.93
N PHE A 315 16.40 14.56 -16.81
CA PHE A 315 17.05 15.88 -16.79
C PHE A 315 18.53 15.81 -17.19
N GLU A 316 19.19 14.65 -16.97
CA GLU A 316 20.61 14.46 -17.23
C GLU A 316 20.90 14.11 -18.69
N VAL A 317 21.72 14.92 -19.35
CA VAL A 317 21.99 14.84 -20.80
C VAL A 317 22.77 13.57 -21.14
N GLY A 318 23.85 13.32 -20.39
CA GLY A 318 24.74 12.18 -20.59
C GLY A 318 24.02 10.85 -20.37
N THR A 319 23.03 10.79 -19.49
CA THR A 319 22.18 9.61 -19.32
C THR A 319 21.38 9.33 -20.60
N LEU A 320 20.72 10.35 -21.16
CA LEU A 320 19.97 10.19 -22.41
C LEU A 320 20.88 9.84 -23.59
N GLU A 321 22.08 10.43 -23.69
CA GLU A 321 23.07 10.07 -24.72
C GLU A 321 23.50 8.59 -24.61
N ARG A 322 23.74 8.09 -23.38
CA ARG A 322 24.08 6.68 -23.16
C ARG A 322 22.92 5.74 -23.49
N LEU A 323 21.68 6.14 -23.21
CA LEU A 323 20.49 5.38 -23.59
C LEU A 323 20.30 5.37 -25.10
N ALA A 324 20.41 6.52 -25.78
CA ALA A 324 20.28 6.65 -27.23
C ALA A 324 21.29 5.78 -28.01
N ALA A 325 22.45 5.48 -27.41
CA ALA A 325 23.44 4.59 -28.00
C ALA A 325 23.10 3.09 -27.87
N ARG A 326 22.08 2.72 -27.07
CA ARG A 326 21.78 1.34 -26.67
C ARG A 326 20.35 0.90 -27.00
N ILE A 327 19.40 1.82 -27.12
CA ILE A 327 17.99 1.56 -27.45
C ILE A 327 17.48 2.60 -28.45
N ASP A 328 16.47 2.22 -29.22
CA ASP A 328 15.81 3.11 -30.18
C ASP A 328 14.56 3.80 -29.61
N SER A 329 14.16 3.46 -28.37
CA SER A 329 12.96 3.98 -27.72
C SER A 329 12.93 5.51 -27.68
N PRO A 330 11.74 6.14 -27.78
CA PRO A 330 11.62 7.59 -27.70
C PRO A 330 12.17 8.16 -26.38
N LEU A 331 13.10 9.12 -26.51
CA LEU A 331 13.71 9.84 -25.40
C LEU A 331 13.23 11.29 -25.33
N LEU A 332 13.13 11.82 -24.11
CA LEU A 332 12.69 13.16 -23.77
C LEU A 332 13.68 13.86 -22.82
N GLN A 333 14.26 14.96 -23.28
CA GLN A 333 15.11 15.82 -22.46
C GLN A 333 14.26 16.74 -21.58
N LEU A 334 14.31 16.54 -20.26
CA LEU A 334 13.62 17.41 -19.30
C LEU A 334 14.41 18.70 -19.10
N MET A 335 13.70 19.83 -19.06
CA MET A 335 14.24 21.16 -18.81
C MET A 335 13.26 21.98 -17.97
N GLN A 336 13.77 22.91 -17.19
CA GLN A 336 12.96 23.81 -16.36
C GLN A 336 13.46 25.24 -16.47
N ALA A 337 12.69 26.22 -16.01
CA ALA A 337 12.97 27.63 -16.25
C ALA A 337 14.33 28.11 -15.70
N HIS A 338 14.87 27.41 -14.69
CA HIS A 338 16.12 27.79 -14.02
C HIS A 338 17.05 26.60 -13.79
N GLY A 339 18.36 26.86 -13.74
CA GLY A 339 19.39 25.85 -13.51
C GLY A 339 19.85 25.15 -14.79
N GLY A 340 20.36 23.93 -14.64
CA GLY A 340 20.86 23.11 -15.75
C GLY A 340 20.98 21.63 -15.35
N PRO A 341 21.40 20.77 -16.30
CA PRO A 341 21.57 19.33 -16.05
C PRO A 341 22.64 19.06 -14.99
N ALA A 342 22.33 18.20 -14.01
CA ALA A 342 23.24 17.89 -12.91
C ALA A 342 24.57 17.25 -13.37
N ASP A 343 24.55 16.54 -14.51
CA ASP A 343 25.70 15.85 -15.09
C ASP A 343 26.48 16.71 -16.11
N ARG A 344 26.06 17.95 -16.34
CA ARG A 344 26.74 18.93 -17.21
C ARG A 344 26.97 20.24 -16.45
N PRO A 345 27.86 20.27 -15.45
CA PRO A 345 28.15 21.48 -14.70
C PRO A 345 28.63 22.60 -15.63
N GLY A 346 27.92 23.73 -15.62
CA GLY A 346 28.21 24.90 -16.46
C GLY A 346 27.27 25.09 -17.65
N ALA A 347 26.44 24.09 -17.99
CA ALA A 347 25.35 24.27 -18.95
C ALA A 347 24.08 24.76 -18.24
N THR A 348 23.28 25.60 -18.91
CA THR A 348 21.98 26.05 -18.42
C THR A 348 20.83 25.59 -19.32
N TYR A 349 19.64 25.40 -18.75
CA TYR A 349 18.45 25.10 -19.55
C TYR A 349 18.07 26.25 -20.49
N ALA A 350 18.40 27.49 -20.13
CA ALA A 350 18.21 28.65 -21.00
C ALA A 350 19.05 28.53 -22.29
N GLU A 351 20.32 28.12 -22.19
CA GLU A 351 21.18 27.87 -23.36
C GLU A 351 20.68 26.67 -24.17
N MET A 352 20.25 25.60 -23.50
CA MET A 352 19.69 24.41 -24.15
C MET A 352 18.39 24.68 -24.91
N ALA A 353 17.60 25.66 -24.46
CA ALA A 353 16.36 26.09 -25.09
C ALA A 353 16.56 27.00 -26.33
N THR A 354 17.79 27.40 -26.65
CA THR A 354 18.09 28.13 -27.89
C THR A 354 18.00 27.22 -29.12
N PRO A 355 17.83 27.75 -30.35
CA PRO A 355 17.86 26.93 -31.57
C PRO A 355 19.11 26.04 -31.70
N HIS A 356 20.27 26.53 -31.25
CA HIS A 356 21.50 25.72 -31.25
C HIS A 356 21.45 24.58 -30.23
N GLY A 357 20.96 24.86 -29.02
CA GLY A 357 20.78 23.86 -27.97
C GLY A 357 19.76 22.79 -28.36
N LEU A 358 18.64 23.19 -28.96
CA LEU A 358 17.59 22.30 -29.46
C LEU A 358 18.12 21.39 -30.58
N ALA A 359 18.91 21.95 -31.51
CA ALA A 359 19.57 21.14 -32.54
C ALA A 359 20.57 20.13 -31.94
N ALA A 360 21.21 20.44 -30.80
CA ALA A 360 22.06 19.50 -30.08
C ALA A 360 21.23 18.39 -29.41
N ILE A 361 20.10 18.73 -28.79
CA ILE A 361 19.17 17.76 -28.17
C ILE A 361 18.62 16.78 -29.21
N ALA A 362 18.23 17.28 -30.40
CA ALA A 362 17.69 16.48 -31.50
C ALA A 362 18.61 15.34 -31.98
N ARG A 363 19.89 15.33 -31.59
CA ARG A 363 20.83 14.27 -31.90
C ARG A 363 20.64 13.00 -31.06
N TYR A 364 20.01 13.12 -29.90
CA TYR A 364 19.83 12.00 -28.96
C TYR A 364 18.40 11.85 -28.44
N ALA A 365 17.54 12.86 -28.56
CA ALA A 365 16.15 12.81 -28.14
C ALA A 365 15.21 13.28 -29.26
N GLY A 366 13.99 12.74 -29.28
CA GLY A 366 12.93 13.19 -30.19
C GLY A 366 11.98 14.20 -29.56
N TYR A 367 12.14 14.44 -28.25
CA TYR A 367 11.23 15.26 -27.45
C TYR A 367 12.00 16.14 -26.47
N ILE A 368 11.43 17.30 -26.17
CA ILE A 368 11.73 18.08 -24.96
C ILE A 368 10.52 18.07 -24.03
N GLY A 369 10.80 17.94 -22.73
CA GLY A 369 9.81 18.07 -21.67
C GLY A 369 10.11 19.31 -20.85
N VAL A 370 9.27 20.35 -20.95
CA VAL A 370 9.59 21.67 -20.40
C VAL A 370 8.59 22.11 -19.33
N GLN A 371 9.08 22.81 -18.32
CA GLN A 371 8.22 23.51 -17.37
C GLN A 371 7.34 24.54 -18.11
N ASP A 372 6.07 24.69 -17.72
CA ASP A 372 5.12 25.65 -18.31
C ASP A 372 5.68 27.07 -18.45
N LEU A 373 6.43 27.54 -17.46
CA LEU A 373 7.08 28.87 -17.46
C LEU A 373 8.09 29.09 -18.60
N MET A 374 8.64 28.02 -19.20
CA MET A 374 9.52 28.14 -20.36
C MET A 374 8.75 28.43 -21.65
N VAL A 375 7.48 28.02 -21.72
CA VAL A 375 6.59 28.25 -22.86
C VAL A 375 5.82 29.55 -22.68
N VAL A 376 5.27 29.76 -21.47
CA VAL A 376 4.52 30.97 -21.14
C VAL A 376 5.03 31.53 -19.79
N PRO A 377 5.96 32.50 -19.83
CA PRO A 377 6.44 33.18 -18.64
C PRO A 377 5.32 33.88 -17.88
N ARG A 378 5.58 34.26 -16.63
CA ARG A 378 4.63 35.01 -15.80
C ARG A 378 5.25 36.30 -15.28
N ASP A 379 4.43 37.33 -15.10
CA ASP A 379 4.84 38.57 -14.43
C ASP A 379 4.90 38.39 -12.90
N ASP A 380 5.35 39.42 -12.20
CA ASP A 380 5.43 39.42 -10.72
C ASP A 380 4.05 39.25 -10.03
N ALA A 381 2.96 39.56 -10.75
CA ALA A 381 1.60 39.33 -10.28
C ALA A 381 1.08 37.92 -10.62
N GLY A 382 1.89 37.07 -11.25
CA GLY A 382 1.55 35.72 -11.65
C GLY A 382 0.66 35.63 -12.88
N ARG A 383 0.48 36.71 -13.65
CA ARG A 383 -0.26 36.70 -14.92
C ARG A 383 0.60 36.14 -16.03
N ALA A 384 -0.01 35.33 -16.90
CA ALA A 384 0.68 34.82 -18.07
C ALA A 384 1.10 35.96 -19.01
N LEU A 385 2.34 35.92 -19.48
CA LEU A 385 2.92 36.84 -20.46
C LEU A 385 2.77 36.28 -21.88
N GLU A 386 3.35 36.96 -22.86
CA GLU A 386 3.47 36.46 -24.23
C GLU A 386 4.26 35.14 -24.25
N ALA A 387 3.83 34.20 -25.08
CA ALA A 387 4.50 32.92 -25.23
C ALA A 387 5.91 33.09 -25.83
N SER A 388 6.83 32.24 -25.41
CA SER A 388 8.18 32.18 -25.99
C SER A 388 8.16 31.51 -27.36
N ALA A 389 9.24 31.70 -28.13
CA ALA A 389 9.44 31.01 -29.42
C ALA A 389 9.82 29.52 -29.26
N LEU A 390 9.91 29.00 -28.03
CA LEU A 390 10.47 27.69 -27.73
C LEU A 390 9.75 26.55 -28.47
N THR A 391 8.43 26.61 -28.57
CA THR A 391 7.67 25.56 -29.27
C THR A 391 8.01 25.53 -30.76
N ASP A 392 8.01 26.70 -31.41
CA ASP A 392 8.32 26.85 -32.83
C ASP A 392 9.79 26.45 -33.12
N ASP A 393 10.72 26.90 -32.28
CA ASP A 393 12.15 26.57 -32.41
C ASP A 393 12.40 25.06 -32.23
N ALA A 394 11.69 24.41 -31.31
CA ALA A 394 11.79 22.97 -31.09
C ALA A 394 11.25 22.19 -32.30
N HIS A 395 10.09 22.57 -32.82
CA HIS A 395 9.54 21.96 -34.03
C HIS A 395 10.45 22.17 -35.25
N ALA A 396 11.07 23.35 -35.38
CA ALA A 396 12.06 23.63 -36.43
C ALA A 396 13.30 22.73 -36.32
N ALA A 397 13.67 22.32 -35.11
CA ALA A 397 14.72 21.34 -34.85
C ALA A 397 14.26 19.87 -34.99
N GLY A 398 12.98 19.62 -35.30
CA GLY A 398 12.40 18.28 -35.41
C GLY A 398 12.05 17.62 -34.08
N LEU A 399 12.02 18.38 -32.99
CA LEU A 399 11.66 17.92 -31.65
C LEU A 399 10.19 18.15 -31.38
N LYS A 400 9.54 17.22 -30.67
CA LYS A 400 8.20 17.43 -30.11
C LYS A 400 8.27 18.03 -28.71
N VAL A 401 7.24 18.78 -28.32
CA VAL A 401 7.21 19.53 -27.06
C VAL A 401 6.14 18.97 -26.12
N VAL A 402 6.58 18.55 -24.93
CA VAL A 402 5.71 18.14 -23.83
C VAL A 402 5.84 19.13 -22.69
N VAL A 403 4.73 19.64 -22.15
CA VAL A 403 4.77 20.67 -21.09
C VAL A 403 4.31 20.10 -19.74
N TRP A 404 5.02 20.45 -18.67
CA TRP A 404 4.75 19.96 -17.31
C TRP A 404 4.84 21.06 -16.25
N THR A 405 4.29 20.89 -15.04
CA THR A 405 3.23 19.95 -14.66
C THR A 405 1.94 20.74 -14.48
N PHE A 406 0.87 20.29 -15.12
CA PHE A 406 -0.43 20.95 -15.09
C PHE A 406 -1.27 20.48 -13.91
N ARG A 407 -1.67 21.44 -13.07
CA ARG A 407 -2.45 21.26 -11.85
C ARG A 407 -3.64 22.23 -11.86
N ALA A 408 -4.80 21.76 -11.42
CA ALA A 408 -6.06 22.51 -11.49
C ALA A 408 -6.22 23.54 -10.36
N GLU A 409 -5.48 23.37 -9.26
CA GLU A 409 -5.58 24.23 -8.08
C GLU A 409 -5.09 25.66 -8.39
N ASN A 410 -5.85 26.65 -7.92
CA ASN A 410 -5.63 28.08 -8.16
C ASN A 410 -4.18 28.53 -7.95
N VAL A 411 -3.50 27.99 -6.93
CA VAL A 411 -2.10 28.33 -6.61
C VAL A 411 -1.14 28.05 -7.76
N PHE A 412 -1.42 27.06 -8.61
CA PHE A 412 -0.57 26.69 -9.74
C PHE A 412 -0.95 27.42 -11.04
N LEU A 413 -2.18 27.93 -11.14
CA LEU A 413 -2.67 28.60 -12.34
C LEU A 413 -2.12 30.04 -12.47
N PRO A 414 -1.96 30.54 -13.72
CA PRO A 414 -1.77 31.96 -13.96
C PRO A 414 -2.95 32.75 -13.40
N ALA A 415 -2.70 33.98 -12.93
CA ALA A 415 -3.66 34.75 -12.15
C ALA A 415 -5.02 34.94 -12.84
N GLN A 416 -5.03 35.11 -14.16
CA GLN A 416 -6.28 35.28 -14.94
C GLN A 416 -7.13 34.00 -15.09
N TYR A 417 -6.58 32.83 -14.77
CA TYR A 417 -7.30 31.55 -14.79
C TYR A 417 -7.70 31.10 -13.37
N ARG A 418 -7.44 31.90 -12.34
CA ARG A 418 -7.86 31.59 -10.97
C ARG A 418 -9.34 31.92 -10.78
N VAL A 419 -10.05 31.06 -10.07
CA VAL A 419 -11.47 31.26 -9.73
C VAL A 419 -11.61 31.31 -8.21
N GLY A 420 -12.03 32.47 -7.70
CA GLY A 420 -12.08 32.74 -6.26
C GLY A 420 -10.71 32.81 -5.60
N ASP A 421 -10.70 32.88 -4.27
CA ASP A 421 -9.48 33.18 -3.48
C ASP A 421 -8.91 31.95 -2.74
N VAL A 422 -9.57 30.80 -2.84
CA VAL A 422 -9.13 29.57 -2.17
C VAL A 422 -8.03 28.91 -3.00
N SER A 423 -6.82 28.86 -2.46
CA SER A 423 -5.62 28.34 -3.15
C SER A 423 -5.75 26.89 -3.63
N ALA A 424 -6.43 26.04 -2.86
CA ALA A 424 -6.67 24.62 -3.16
C ALA A 424 -7.86 24.38 -4.10
N ALA A 425 -8.74 25.37 -4.29
CA ALA A 425 -9.89 25.21 -5.19
C ALA A 425 -9.42 25.17 -6.65
N HIS A 426 -10.16 24.45 -7.49
CA HIS A 426 -9.88 24.39 -8.91
C HIS A 426 -10.28 25.71 -9.60
N GLY A 427 -9.38 26.27 -10.41
CA GLY A 427 -9.67 27.42 -11.27
C GLY A 427 -10.17 27.02 -12.66
N ASP A 428 -10.05 27.94 -13.62
CA ASP A 428 -10.29 27.69 -15.05
C ASP A 428 -9.11 26.92 -15.68
N PHE A 429 -8.92 25.70 -15.20
CA PHE A 429 -7.86 24.81 -15.62
C PHE A 429 -8.00 24.41 -17.10
N GLU A 430 -9.23 24.19 -17.56
CA GLU A 430 -9.51 23.88 -18.96
C GLU A 430 -9.20 25.04 -19.90
N GLY A 431 -9.53 26.28 -19.52
CA GLY A 431 -9.15 27.47 -20.26
C GLY A 431 -7.64 27.61 -20.38
N TRP A 432 -6.90 27.30 -19.30
CA TRP A 432 -5.44 27.31 -19.32
C TRP A 432 -4.86 26.26 -20.25
N LEU A 433 -5.36 25.02 -20.18
CA LEU A 433 -4.94 23.94 -21.08
C LEU A 433 -5.21 24.27 -22.56
N LYS A 434 -6.38 24.87 -22.88
CA LYS A 434 -6.70 25.32 -24.25
C LYS A 434 -5.72 26.36 -24.75
N ALA A 435 -5.36 27.33 -23.90
CA ALA A 435 -4.37 28.34 -24.25
C ALA A 435 -3.00 27.71 -24.55
N ILE A 436 -2.60 26.70 -23.79
CA ILE A 436 -1.34 25.97 -24.01
C ILE A 436 -1.38 25.13 -25.29
N TYR A 437 -2.45 24.39 -25.56
CA TYR A 437 -2.60 23.64 -26.80
C TYR A 437 -2.64 24.53 -28.04
N ALA A 438 -3.18 25.73 -27.94
CA ALA A 438 -3.20 26.71 -29.03
C ALA A 438 -1.79 27.16 -29.45
N LEU A 439 -0.76 26.96 -28.60
CA LEU A 439 0.64 27.23 -28.91
C LEU A 439 1.32 26.08 -29.67
N GLY A 440 0.57 25.04 -30.06
CA GLY A 440 1.10 23.93 -30.86
C GLY A 440 1.81 22.83 -30.06
N VAL A 441 1.75 22.84 -28.73
CA VAL A 441 2.41 21.80 -27.92
C VAL A 441 1.86 20.39 -28.22
N ASP A 442 2.73 19.39 -28.25
CA ASP A 442 2.38 18.03 -28.68
C ASP A 442 1.66 17.21 -27.58
N ALA A 443 2.00 17.48 -26.31
CA ALA A 443 1.42 16.83 -25.15
C ALA A 443 1.62 17.66 -23.86
N VAL A 444 0.91 17.29 -22.80
CA VAL A 444 1.08 17.84 -21.45
C VAL A 444 1.15 16.71 -20.42
N PHE A 445 1.92 16.93 -19.35
CA PHE A 445 1.84 16.11 -18.14
C PHE A 445 0.94 16.82 -17.13
N SER A 446 -0.12 16.14 -16.71
CA SER A 446 -1.12 16.70 -15.81
C SER A 446 -1.53 15.71 -14.72
N ASP A 447 -1.74 16.25 -13.52
CA ASP A 447 -2.37 15.53 -12.40
C ASP A 447 -3.88 15.29 -12.65
N PHE A 448 -4.46 15.92 -13.69
CA PHE A 448 -5.88 15.86 -14.06
C PHE A 448 -6.05 15.39 -15.51
N PRO A 449 -5.68 14.13 -15.84
CA PRO A 449 -5.59 13.65 -17.21
C PRO A 449 -6.93 13.67 -17.97
N ALA A 450 -8.06 13.51 -17.28
CA ALA A 450 -9.38 13.58 -17.92
C ALA A 450 -9.67 14.97 -18.51
N ALA A 451 -9.38 16.04 -17.75
CA ALA A 451 -9.53 17.41 -18.24
C ALA A 451 -8.55 17.71 -19.39
N ALA A 452 -7.29 17.28 -19.26
CA ALA A 452 -6.28 17.46 -20.30
C ALA A 452 -6.64 16.78 -21.64
N VAL A 453 -7.31 15.63 -21.60
CA VAL A 453 -7.78 14.92 -22.81
C VAL A 453 -9.04 15.56 -23.40
N ASN A 454 -9.99 16.00 -22.58
CA ASN A 454 -11.28 16.52 -23.06
C ASN A 454 -11.18 17.86 -23.80
N VAL A 455 -10.11 18.62 -23.56
CA VAL A 455 -9.93 19.97 -24.13
C VAL A 455 -8.92 20.02 -25.28
N ARG A 456 -8.31 18.88 -25.61
CA ARG A 456 -7.47 18.68 -26.79
C ARG A 456 -8.36 18.37 -27.99
#